data_AF-A0A7C6N5Z4-F1
#
_entry.id   AF-A0A7C6N5Z4-F1
#
_cell.length_a   1.000
_cell.length_b   1.000
_cell.length_c   1.000
_cell.angle_alpha   90.00
_cell.angle_beta   90.00
_cell.angle_gamma   90.00
#
_symmetry.space_group_name_H-M   'P 1'
#
loop_
_entity.id
_entity.type
_entity.pdbx_description
1 polymer ?
#
loop_
_entity_poly.entity_id
_entity_poly.type
_entity_poly.pdbx_seq_one_letter_code
_entity_poly.pdbx_strand_id
1 'polypeptide(L)'
;MKRLIFPSIFLLCVGLAYSHTFPFGADPESRIIQNLNYIENMYFKHLSPHERREAVKIMNETKELVVGLTSGPVYHHSIMGEEAFIILYNNVKNEISDSAKTKLIQKSLGNGKITCSQLGKLVALYKFDNRREELIKSVADKILDPVNIEVVLQHFDSSIKREQLRDFFSKVKLVN
;
A
#
# COMPACT_ATOMS: atom_id res chain seq x y z
N MET A 1 -50.64 45.55 23.25
CA MET A 1 -49.52 45.57 24.22
C MET A 1 -48.26 45.11 23.47
N LYS A 2 -47.41 46.06 23.05
CA LYS A 2 -46.03 46.28 23.54
C LYS A 2 -45.12 45.04 23.44
N ARG A 3 -44.25 45.01 22.40
CA ARG A 3 -42.75 45.13 22.47
C ARG A 3 -42.10 43.73 22.45
N LEU A 4 -40.94 43.38 21.87
CA LEU A 4 -39.77 44.02 21.23
C LEU A 4 -38.89 42.81 20.75
N ILE A 5 -38.27 42.67 19.56
CA ILE A 5 -36.95 43.15 19.09
C ILE A 5 -36.63 42.40 17.76
N PHE A 6 -36.26 43.13 16.71
CA PHE A 6 -35.51 42.71 15.50
C PHE A 6 -33.99 42.92 15.74
N PRO A 7 -33.03 42.68 14.81
CA PRO A 7 -32.87 41.78 13.65
C PRO A 7 -31.46 41.08 13.65
N SER A 8 -31.06 40.46 12.53
CA SER A 8 -29.66 40.35 12.04
C SER A 8 -28.77 39.28 12.75
N ILE A 9 -28.16 38.30 12.07
CA ILE A 9 -27.22 38.42 10.94
C ILE A 9 -27.13 37.11 10.15
N PHE A 10 -27.15 37.30 8.84
CA PHE A 10 -26.57 36.47 7.78
C PHE A 10 -25.25 35.79 8.21
N LEU A 11 -25.26 34.46 8.36
CA LEU A 11 -24.03 33.67 8.22
C LEU A 11 -24.28 32.61 7.14
N LEU A 12 -24.09 33.11 5.92
CA LEU A 12 -23.36 32.45 4.84
C LEU A 12 -23.62 30.96 4.67
N CYS A 13 -24.38 30.70 3.62
CA CYS A 13 -24.18 29.63 2.66
C CYS A 13 -22.69 29.32 2.42
N VAL A 14 -22.07 28.52 3.29
CA VAL A 14 -20.89 27.71 2.99
C VAL A 14 -21.10 26.35 3.65
N GLY A 15 -22.03 25.61 3.06
CA GLY A 15 -22.25 24.19 3.34
C GLY A 15 -22.82 23.48 2.11
N LEU A 16 -22.64 24.08 0.93
CA LEU A 16 -22.82 23.36 -0.33
C LEU A 16 -21.59 22.48 -0.51
N ALA A 17 -21.87 21.18 -0.65
CA ALA A 17 -20.97 20.11 -1.05
C ALA A 17 -19.97 19.59 -0.01
N TYR A 18 -20.48 19.03 1.09
CA TYR A 18 -19.92 17.76 1.57
C TYR A 18 -21.00 16.68 1.59
N SER A 19 -21.70 16.56 0.45
CA SER A 19 -22.30 15.31 0.02
C SER A 19 -21.19 14.36 -0.45
N HIS A 20 -20.31 13.94 0.45
CA HIS A 20 -19.73 12.61 0.28
C HIS A 20 -20.78 11.66 0.80
N THR A 21 -21.55 11.14 -0.16
CA THR A 21 -22.28 9.89 -0.06
C THR A 21 -21.51 8.92 0.84
N PHE A 22 -21.93 8.76 2.09
CA PHE A 22 -21.58 7.58 2.85
C PHE A 22 -22.18 6.42 2.07
N PRO A 23 -21.38 5.50 1.50
CA PRO A 23 -21.94 4.32 0.92
C PRO A 23 -22.45 3.49 2.11
N PHE A 24 -23.76 3.48 2.32
CA PHE A 24 -24.41 2.36 3.00
C PHE A 24 -24.08 1.11 2.18
N GLY A 25 -22.99 0.43 2.55
CA GLY A 25 -22.45 -0.71 1.79
C GLY A 25 -20.98 -1.06 2.05
N ALA A 26 -20.17 -0.18 2.66
CA ALA A 26 -18.80 -0.55 3.05
C ALA A 26 -18.83 -1.50 4.27
N ASP A 27 -18.23 -2.67 4.13
CA ASP A 27 -18.08 -3.65 5.20
C ASP A 27 -17.29 -3.04 6.40
N PRO A 28 -17.45 -3.60 7.61
CA PRO A 28 -16.81 -3.05 8.80
C PRO A 28 -15.28 -2.92 8.70
N GLU A 29 -14.61 -3.84 8.00
CA GLU A 29 -13.16 -3.80 7.79
C GLU A 29 -12.78 -2.61 6.92
N SER A 30 -13.42 -2.44 5.76
CA SER A 30 -13.17 -1.29 4.87
C SER A 30 -13.33 0.05 5.59
N ARG A 31 -14.34 0.18 6.47
CA ARG A 31 -14.57 1.39 7.26
C ARG A 31 -13.46 1.64 8.27
N ILE A 32 -12.96 0.60 8.93
CA ILE A 32 -11.87 0.73 9.91
C ILE A 32 -10.56 1.08 9.19
N ILE A 33 -10.25 0.44 8.07
CA ILE A 33 -9.06 0.75 7.25
C ILE A 33 -9.10 2.21 6.75
N GLN A 34 -10.26 2.68 6.28
CA GLN A 34 -10.44 4.07 5.87
C GLN A 34 -10.19 5.06 7.04
N ASN A 35 -10.72 4.76 8.22
CA ASN A 35 -10.50 5.58 9.41
C ASN A 35 -9.02 5.63 9.81
N LEU A 36 -8.30 4.50 9.74
CA LEU A 36 -6.86 4.44 10.03
C LEU A 36 -6.05 5.29 9.05
N ASN A 37 -6.35 5.20 7.75
CA ASN A 37 -5.71 6.04 6.73
C ASN A 37 -6.03 7.53 6.92
N TYR A 38 -7.24 7.85 7.39
CA TYR A 38 -7.60 9.23 7.74
C TYR A 38 -6.79 9.76 8.93
N ILE A 39 -6.60 8.94 9.97
CA ILE A 39 -5.78 9.27 11.14
C ILE A 39 -4.32 9.54 10.71
N GLU A 40 -3.76 8.68 9.87
CA GLU A 40 -2.42 8.87 9.31
C GLU A 40 -2.28 10.24 8.63
N ASN A 41 -3.17 10.54 7.69
CA ASN A 41 -3.11 11.78 6.90
C ASN A 41 -3.30 13.05 7.74
N MET A 42 -4.15 12.99 8.77
CA MET A 42 -4.44 14.14 9.61
C MET A 42 -3.35 14.38 10.65
N TYR A 43 -2.83 13.32 11.27
CA TYR A 43 -2.06 13.46 12.50
C TYR A 43 -0.58 13.10 12.34
N PHE A 44 -0.19 12.19 11.44
CA PHE A 44 1.20 11.69 11.41
C PHE A 44 2.20 12.75 10.93
N LYS A 45 1.75 13.74 10.16
CA LYS A 45 2.56 14.88 9.74
C LYS A 45 3.02 15.75 10.92
N HIS A 46 2.32 15.71 12.06
CA HIS A 46 2.63 16.48 13.26
C HIS A 46 3.50 15.71 14.27
N LEU A 47 3.73 14.42 14.06
CA LEU A 47 4.56 13.59 14.92
C LEU A 47 6.04 13.82 14.68
N SER A 48 6.86 13.68 15.72
CA SER A 48 8.30 13.56 15.56
C SER A 48 8.66 12.28 14.77
N PRO A 49 9.86 12.20 14.17
CA PRO A 49 10.26 11.01 13.41
C PRO A 49 10.21 9.70 14.22
N HIS A 50 10.48 9.76 15.53
CA HIS A 50 10.40 8.59 16.41
C HIS A 50 8.95 8.16 16.64
N GLU A 51 8.09 9.10 17.05
CA GLU A 51 6.66 8.83 17.30
C GLU A 51 5.94 8.36 16.05
N ARG A 52 6.31 8.89 14.88
CA ARG A 52 5.75 8.45 13.60
C ARG A 52 6.06 6.99 13.31
N ARG A 53 7.27 6.50 13.63
CA ARG A 53 7.63 5.09 13.42
C ARG A 53 6.79 4.16 14.31
N GLU A 54 6.65 4.51 15.58
CA GLU A 54 5.80 3.74 16.51
C GLU A 54 4.33 3.78 16.09
N ALA A 55 3.81 4.94 15.67
CA ALA A 55 2.44 5.08 15.20
C ALA A 55 2.15 4.27 13.93
N VAL A 56 3.09 4.22 12.99
CA VAL A 56 2.99 3.36 11.79
C VAL A 56 2.99 1.88 12.16
N LYS A 57 3.83 1.47 13.12
CA LYS A 57 3.86 0.08 13.61
C LYS A 57 2.50 -0.33 14.20
N ILE A 58 1.97 0.47 15.12
CA ILE A 58 0.66 0.22 15.75
C ILE A 58 -0.46 0.20 14.70
N MET A 59 -0.42 1.12 13.74
CA MET A 59 -1.43 1.18 12.67
C MET A 59 -1.38 -0.08 11.78
N ASN A 60 -0.19 -0.57 11.44
CA ASN A 60 -0.05 -1.80 10.67
C ASN A 60 -0.54 -3.01 11.47
N GLU A 61 -0.17 -3.14 12.74
CA GLU A 61 -0.70 -4.18 13.63
C GLU A 61 -2.24 -4.13 13.71
N THR A 62 -2.81 -2.93 13.80
CA THR A 62 -4.27 -2.75 13.84
C THR A 62 -4.92 -3.15 12.52
N LYS A 63 -4.32 -2.81 11.37
CA LYS A 63 -4.80 -3.23 10.04
C LYS A 63 -4.80 -4.76 9.94
N GLU A 64 -3.74 -5.42 10.41
CA GLU A 64 -3.65 -6.88 10.44
C GLU A 64 -4.71 -7.54 11.33
N LEU A 65 -4.96 -6.98 12.52
CA LEU A 65 -5.98 -7.50 13.45
C LEU A 65 -7.40 -7.38 12.87
N VAL A 66 -7.70 -6.24 12.23
CA VAL A 66 -9.03 -5.98 11.66
C VAL A 66 -9.35 -6.96 10.53
N VAL A 67 -8.37 -7.20 9.64
CA VAL A 67 -8.47 -8.18 8.55
C VAL A 67 -8.74 -9.60 9.11
N GLY A 68 -8.26 -9.90 10.32
CA GLY A 68 -8.42 -11.22 10.95
C GLY A 68 -9.73 -11.45 11.68
N LEU A 69 -10.47 -10.39 11.97
CA LEU A 69 -11.74 -10.48 12.69
C LEU A 69 -12.94 -10.65 11.76
N THR A 70 -12.84 -10.18 10.52
CA THR A 70 -13.92 -10.18 9.52
C THR A 70 -13.92 -11.43 8.64
N SER A 71 -12.75 -12.07 8.49
CA SER A 71 -12.55 -13.23 7.65
C SER A 71 -12.22 -14.45 8.53
N GLY A 72 -13.24 -15.16 9.05
CA GLY A 72 -13.03 -16.42 9.81
C GLY A 72 -12.08 -17.37 9.07
N PRO A 73 -11.37 -18.29 9.74
CA PRO A 73 -9.97 -18.64 9.47
C PRO A 73 -9.58 -18.63 7.97
N VAL A 74 -9.32 -17.45 7.45
CA VAL A 74 -8.80 -17.21 6.11
C VAL A 74 -7.31 -17.00 6.25
N TYR A 75 -6.53 -17.62 5.37
CA TYR A 75 -5.09 -17.45 5.30
C TYR A 75 -4.74 -15.97 5.17
N HIS A 76 -4.33 -15.37 6.29
CA HIS A 76 -3.79 -14.03 6.36
C HIS A 76 -2.60 -13.92 5.42
N HIS A 77 -2.77 -13.13 4.37
CA HIS A 77 -1.64 -12.71 3.57
C HIS A 77 -0.92 -11.61 4.38
N SER A 78 -0.06 -12.02 5.32
CA SER A 78 0.72 -11.09 6.14
C SER A 78 1.48 -10.12 5.23
N ILE A 79 1.23 -8.83 5.40
CA ILE A 79 1.99 -7.80 4.70
C ILE A 79 3.40 -7.83 5.26
N MET A 80 4.41 -7.83 4.38
CA MET A 80 5.81 -7.86 4.81
C MET A 80 6.17 -6.60 5.59
N GLY A 81 6.35 -6.73 6.90
CA GLY A 81 6.83 -5.65 7.77
C GLY A 81 8.27 -5.23 7.48
N GLU A 82 8.67 -4.05 7.96
CA GLU A 82 9.99 -3.45 7.66
C GLU A 82 11.16 -4.30 8.16
N GLU A 83 11.08 -4.87 9.36
CA GLU A 83 12.15 -5.72 9.91
C GLU A 83 12.35 -6.99 9.07
N ALA A 84 11.25 -7.66 8.71
CA ALA A 84 11.28 -8.83 7.83
C ALA A 84 11.82 -8.47 6.44
N PHE A 85 11.46 -7.29 5.93
CA PHE A 85 11.97 -6.78 4.66
C PHE A 85 13.48 -6.49 4.72
N ILE A 86 13.99 -5.90 5.80
CA ILE A 86 15.43 -5.64 5.97
C ILE A 86 16.23 -6.95 5.94
N ILE A 87 15.74 -7.99 6.62
CA ILE A 87 16.35 -9.33 6.62
C ILE A 87 16.34 -9.90 5.20
N LEU A 88 15.20 -9.87 4.51
CA LEU A 88 15.08 -10.32 3.13
C LEU A 88 16.05 -9.57 2.22
N TYR A 89 16.05 -8.24 2.27
CA TYR A 89 16.88 -7.39 1.42
C TYR A 89 18.37 -7.71 1.57
N ASN A 90 18.84 -7.85 2.81
CA ASN A 90 20.24 -8.21 3.07
C ASN A 90 20.60 -9.60 2.53
N ASN A 91 19.69 -10.57 2.68
CA ASN A 91 19.90 -11.91 2.15
C ASN A 91 19.95 -11.92 0.61
N VAL A 92 19.05 -11.17 -0.06
CA VAL A 92 19.05 -11.04 -1.53
C VAL A 92 20.30 -10.32 -2.03
N LYS A 93 20.72 -9.25 -1.35
CA LYS A 93 21.90 -8.47 -1.70
C LYS A 93 23.18 -9.30 -1.67
N ASN A 94 23.28 -10.22 -0.71
CA ASN A 94 24.45 -11.09 -0.53
C ASN A 94 24.45 -12.31 -1.46
N GLU A 95 23.39 -12.53 -2.21
CA GLU A 95 23.26 -13.67 -3.11
C GLU A 95 23.92 -13.39 -4.47
N ILE A 96 24.70 -14.36 -4.96
CA ILE A 96 25.53 -14.18 -6.16
C ILE A 96 24.66 -14.23 -7.42
N SER A 97 23.78 -15.22 -7.53
CA SER A 97 23.02 -15.45 -8.75
C SER A 97 21.62 -14.84 -8.71
N ASP A 98 21.18 -14.25 -9.83
CA ASP A 98 19.83 -13.66 -9.94
C ASP A 98 18.72 -14.72 -9.80
N SER A 99 18.99 -15.97 -10.19
CA SER A 99 18.05 -17.08 -9.97
C SER A 99 17.87 -17.39 -8.48
N ALA A 100 18.97 -17.41 -7.70
CA ALA A 100 18.89 -17.63 -6.26
C ALA A 100 18.23 -16.43 -5.54
N LYS A 101 18.50 -15.19 -5.97
CA LYS A 101 17.78 -13.99 -5.52
C LYS A 101 16.27 -14.16 -5.68
N THR A 102 15.82 -14.54 -6.88
CA THR A 102 14.39 -14.70 -7.18
C THR A 102 13.76 -15.79 -6.31
N LYS A 103 14.41 -16.95 -6.19
CA LYS A 103 13.94 -18.05 -5.32
C LYS A 103 13.84 -17.63 -3.86
N LEU A 104 14.81 -16.86 -3.37
CA LEU A 104 14.83 -16.38 -2.01
C LEU A 104 13.68 -15.39 -1.75
N ILE A 105 13.43 -14.47 -2.69
CA ILE A 105 12.29 -13.55 -2.62
C ILE A 105 10.96 -14.32 -2.60
N GLN A 106 10.75 -15.23 -3.56
CA GLN A 106 9.53 -16.03 -3.63
C GLN A 106 9.29 -16.85 -2.35
N LYS A 107 10.35 -17.48 -1.83
CA LYS A 107 10.29 -18.25 -0.59
C LYS A 107 9.95 -17.37 0.62
N SER A 108 10.54 -16.18 0.71
CA SER A 108 10.28 -15.25 1.81
C SER A 108 8.90 -14.60 1.73
N LEU A 109 8.34 -14.46 0.53
CA LEU A 109 6.96 -14.01 0.37
C LEU A 109 5.99 -15.09 0.80
N GLY A 110 6.13 -16.34 0.33
CA GLY A 110 5.19 -17.41 0.67
C GLY A 110 3.74 -16.99 0.37
N ASN A 111 2.91 -16.90 1.41
CA ASN A 111 1.54 -16.37 1.32
C ASN A 111 1.43 -14.87 1.63
N GLY A 112 2.50 -14.20 2.01
CA GLY A 112 2.53 -12.77 2.30
C GLY A 112 2.50 -11.88 1.06
N LYS A 113 2.31 -10.57 1.30
CA LYS A 113 2.32 -9.54 0.26
C LYS A 113 3.51 -8.59 0.41
N ILE A 114 3.88 -7.93 -0.68
CA ILE A 114 4.95 -6.94 -0.75
C ILE A 114 4.45 -5.65 -1.39
N THR A 115 4.95 -4.51 -0.90
CA THR A 115 4.66 -3.22 -1.53
C THR A 115 5.54 -2.97 -2.75
N CYS A 116 5.08 -2.13 -3.69
CA CYS A 116 5.87 -1.67 -4.82
C CYS A 116 7.15 -0.95 -4.38
N SER A 117 7.14 -0.25 -3.24
CA SER A 117 8.33 0.38 -2.68
C SER A 117 9.39 -0.64 -2.25
N GLN A 118 8.99 -1.69 -1.52
CA GLN A 118 9.86 -2.79 -1.12
C GLN A 118 10.34 -3.60 -2.33
N LEU A 119 9.44 -3.90 -3.28
CA LEU A 119 9.78 -4.58 -4.52
C LEU A 119 10.77 -3.78 -5.37
N GLY A 120 10.62 -2.45 -5.45
CA GLY A 120 11.55 -1.57 -6.17
C GLY A 120 12.97 -1.69 -5.65
N LYS A 121 13.15 -1.69 -4.31
CA LYS A 121 14.46 -1.91 -3.67
C LYS A 121 15.07 -3.27 -4.04
N LEU A 122 14.27 -4.34 -4.13
CA LEU A 122 14.74 -5.67 -4.53
C LEU A 122 15.08 -5.73 -6.02
N VAL A 123 14.26 -5.13 -6.88
CA VAL A 123 14.47 -5.05 -8.34
C VAL A 123 15.76 -4.29 -8.67
N ALA A 124 16.09 -3.26 -7.90
CA ALA A 124 17.33 -2.50 -8.05
C ALA A 124 18.61 -3.35 -7.84
N LEU A 125 18.53 -4.51 -7.17
CA LEU A 125 19.65 -5.42 -6.98
C LEU A 125 19.99 -6.26 -8.23
N TYR A 126 19.11 -6.25 -9.24
CA TYR A 126 19.33 -6.97 -10.49
C TYR A 126 19.99 -6.07 -11.52
N LYS A 127 20.96 -6.64 -12.25
CA LYS A 127 21.74 -5.89 -13.24
C LYS A 127 21.00 -5.69 -14.56
N PHE A 128 20.22 -6.68 -14.99
CA PHE A 128 19.64 -6.71 -16.33
C PHE A 128 18.12 -6.68 -16.29
N ASP A 129 17.51 -5.88 -17.16
CA ASP A 129 16.06 -5.73 -17.26
C ASP A 129 15.30 -7.04 -17.47
N ASN A 130 15.89 -8.01 -18.19
CA ASN A 130 15.27 -9.33 -18.36
C ASN A 130 15.05 -10.04 -17.02
N ARG A 131 15.98 -9.89 -16.07
CA ARG A 131 15.88 -10.50 -14.74
C ARG A 131 14.96 -9.71 -13.81
N ARG A 132 14.97 -8.38 -13.94
CA ARG A 132 13.99 -7.50 -13.26
C ARG A 132 12.57 -7.88 -13.66
N GLU A 133 12.32 -8.08 -14.96
CA GLU A 133 11.03 -8.48 -15.50
C GLU A 133 10.60 -9.87 -15.01
N GLU A 134 11.51 -10.84 -15.04
CA GLU A 134 11.29 -12.20 -14.55
C GLU A 134 10.84 -12.18 -13.07
N LEU A 135 11.55 -11.43 -12.21
CA LEU A 135 11.18 -11.26 -10.80
C LEU A 135 9.77 -10.68 -10.67
N ILE A 136 9.50 -9.53 -11.29
CA ILE A 136 8.23 -8.80 -11.14
C ILE A 136 7.04 -9.68 -11.56
N LYS A 137 7.16 -10.35 -12.71
CA LYS A 137 6.10 -11.26 -13.18
C LYS A 137 5.90 -12.44 -12.23
N SER A 138 6.98 -12.96 -11.64
CA SER A 138 6.93 -14.10 -10.73
C SER A 138 6.29 -13.82 -9.36
N VAL A 139 6.15 -12.55 -8.99
CA VAL A 139 5.54 -12.10 -7.72
C VAL A 139 4.35 -11.17 -7.93
N ALA A 140 3.82 -11.07 -9.16
CA ALA A 140 2.78 -10.11 -9.51
C ALA A 140 1.51 -10.26 -8.66
N ASP A 141 1.12 -11.50 -8.32
CA ASP A 141 0.01 -11.82 -7.44
C ASP A 141 0.27 -11.48 -5.96
N LYS A 142 1.53 -11.22 -5.59
CA LYS A 142 1.95 -10.86 -4.24
C LYS A 142 2.10 -9.35 -4.03
N ILE A 143 1.95 -8.54 -5.07
CA ILE A 143 2.05 -7.08 -4.97
C ILE A 143 0.78 -6.53 -4.31
N LEU A 144 0.94 -5.81 -3.21
CA LEU A 144 -0.16 -5.23 -2.44
C LEU A 144 -0.77 -4.00 -3.12
N ASP A 145 0.06 -3.15 -3.72
CA ASP A 145 -0.30 -1.84 -4.27
C ASP A 145 0.10 -1.70 -5.76
N PRO A 146 -0.44 -2.53 -6.67
CA PRO A 146 -0.06 -2.54 -8.09
C PRO A 146 -0.36 -1.22 -8.82
N VAL A 147 -1.12 -0.31 -8.21
CA VAL A 147 -1.31 1.06 -8.72
C VAL A 147 -0.01 1.89 -8.70
N ASN A 148 0.94 1.54 -7.82
CA ASN A 148 2.22 2.23 -7.64
C ASN A 148 3.36 1.60 -8.44
N ILE A 149 3.06 0.81 -9.47
CA ILE A 149 4.06 0.01 -10.19
C ILE A 149 5.18 0.85 -10.83
N GLU A 150 4.92 2.13 -11.13
CA GLU A 150 5.95 3.07 -11.64
C GLU A 150 7.17 3.19 -10.70
N VAL A 151 6.98 3.02 -9.38
CA VAL A 151 8.07 2.97 -8.38
C VAL A 151 9.03 1.82 -8.66
N VAL A 152 8.54 0.72 -9.24
CA VAL A 152 9.36 -0.44 -9.64
C VAL A 152 9.93 -0.23 -11.04
N LEU A 153 9.12 0.28 -11.98
CA LEU A 153 9.51 0.43 -13.39
C LEU A 153 10.61 1.48 -13.60
N GLN A 154 10.77 2.45 -12.71
CA GLN A 154 11.88 3.42 -12.77
C GLN A 154 13.27 2.75 -12.77
N HIS A 155 13.37 1.51 -12.29
CA HIS A 155 14.62 0.75 -12.26
C HIS A 155 14.95 0.07 -13.59
N PHE A 156 14.12 0.21 -14.63
CA PHE A 156 14.40 -0.34 -15.96
C PHE A 156 15.07 0.69 -16.85
N ASP A 157 16.10 0.23 -17.57
CA ASP A 157 16.80 1.04 -18.57
C ASP A 157 16.00 1.11 -19.88
N SER A 158 15.37 0.00 -20.27
CA SER A 158 14.58 -0.13 -21.49
C SER A 158 13.18 0.47 -21.34
N SER A 159 12.90 1.53 -22.11
CA SER A 159 11.55 2.13 -22.22
C SER A 159 10.50 1.16 -22.74
N ILE A 160 10.87 0.30 -23.71
CA ILE A 160 9.96 -0.70 -24.29
C ILE A 160 9.49 -1.70 -23.22
N LYS A 161 10.42 -2.19 -22.39
CA LYS A 161 10.06 -3.14 -21.31
C LYS A 161 9.20 -2.51 -20.23
N ARG A 162 9.44 -1.22 -19.90
CA ARG A 162 8.56 -0.47 -18.98
C ARG A 162 7.14 -0.44 -19.50
N GLU A 163 6.95 -0.13 -20.78
CA GLU A 163 5.62 -0.08 -21.39
C GLU A 163 4.94 -1.47 -21.41
N GLN A 164 5.68 -2.52 -21.76
CA GLN A 164 5.17 -3.89 -21.72
C GLN A 164 4.70 -4.32 -20.32
N LEU A 165 5.44 -3.96 -19.27
CA LEU A 165 5.05 -4.24 -17.90
C LEU A 165 3.86 -3.37 -17.45
N ARG A 166 3.80 -2.12 -17.87
CA ARG A 166 2.65 -1.24 -17.62
C ARG A 166 1.36 -1.81 -18.21
N ASP A 167 1.42 -2.30 -19.44
CA ASP A 167 0.30 -2.99 -20.10
C ASP A 167 -0.10 -4.26 -19.36
N PHE A 168 0.88 -5.04 -18.90
CA PHE A 168 0.65 -6.24 -18.10
C PHE A 168 -0.14 -5.91 -16.83
N PHE A 169 0.29 -4.92 -16.04
CA PHE A 169 -0.40 -4.53 -14.81
C PHE A 169 -1.75 -3.85 -15.06
N SER A 170 -1.92 -3.15 -16.17
CA SER A 170 -3.21 -2.58 -16.57
C SER A 170 -4.25 -3.68 -16.84
N LYS A 171 -3.83 -4.79 -17.46
CA LYS A 171 -4.70 -5.94 -17.71
C LYS A 171 -5.03 -6.72 -16.44
N VAL A 172 -4.07 -6.88 -15.52
CA VAL A 172 -4.29 -7.55 -14.23
C VAL A 172 -5.36 -6.81 -13.40
N LYS A 173 -5.45 -5.48 -13.50
CA LYS A 173 -6.49 -4.69 -12.83
C LYS A 173 -7.91 -4.88 -13.37
N LEU A 174 -8.08 -5.48 -14.56
CA LEU A 174 -9.40 -5.69 -15.19
C LEU A 174 -10.03 -7.04 -14.82
N VAL A 175 -9.30 -7.91 -14.11
CA VAL A 175 -9.71 -9.29 -13.82
C VAL A 175 -10.06 -9.49 -12.32
N ASN A 176 -9.70 -8.54 -11.46
CA ASN A 176 -10.05 -8.49 -10.04
C ASN A 176 -11.06 -7.37 -9.78
#